data_AF-A0AAW1TQ57-F1
#
_entry.id   AF-A0AAW1TQ57-F1
#
_cell.length_a   1.000
_cell.length_b   1.000
_cell.length_c   1.000
_cell.angle_alpha   90.00
_cell.angle_beta   90.00
_cell.angle_gamma   90.00
#
_symmetry.space_group_name_H-M   'P 1'
#
loop_
_entity.id
_entity.type
_entity.pdbx_description
1 polymer ?
#
loop_
_entity_poly.entity_id
_entity_poly.type
_entity_poly.pdbx_seq_one_letter_code
_entity_poly.pdbx_strand_id
1 'polypeptide(L)'
;MREALFDFLVEYCANDIASIFLRDKKLFVTNKAECYSYEVENNVVVKSVEDKFACDHEEADTRIIYHLSKLEASRIAMVKASDTDILVIILGNIHKLEPLEIFLSIYSRI
;
A
#
# COMPACT_ATOMS: atom_id res chain seq x y z
N MET A 1 9.93 -1.00 -19.09
CA MET A 1 8.56 -1.55 -19.24
C MET A 1 7.82 -1.59 -17.90
N ARG A 2 8.41 -2.13 -16.83
CA ARG A 2 7.76 -2.21 -15.51
C ARG A 2 7.47 -0.83 -14.89
N GLU A 3 8.44 0.09 -14.92
CA GLU A 3 8.27 1.45 -14.39
C GLU A 3 7.24 2.28 -15.19
N ALA A 4 7.36 2.32 -16.52
CA ALA A 4 6.41 3.06 -17.36
C ALA A 4 4.95 2.57 -17.20
N LEU A 5 4.74 1.26 -17.03
CA LEU A 5 3.42 0.72 -16.70
C LEU A 5 2.96 1.17 -15.32
N PHE A 6 3.86 1.18 -14.34
CA PHE A 6 3.54 1.61 -12.99
C PHE A 6 3.18 3.11 -12.94
N ASP A 7 3.97 3.96 -13.58
CA ASP A 7 3.70 5.40 -13.73
C ASP A 7 2.33 5.62 -14.40
N PHE A 8 2.05 4.88 -15.49
CA PHE A 8 0.72 4.91 -16.13
C PHE A 8 -0.40 4.53 -15.15
N LEU A 9 -0.22 3.51 -14.32
CA LEU A 9 -1.25 3.10 -13.35
C LEU A 9 -1.44 4.15 -12.24
N VAL A 10 -0.37 4.78 -11.78
CA VAL A 10 -0.41 5.89 -10.82
C VAL A 10 -1.20 7.07 -11.40
N GLU A 11 -0.97 7.41 -12.67
CA GLU A 11 -1.73 8.46 -13.37
C GLU A 11 -3.18 8.04 -13.62
N TYR A 12 -3.42 6.79 -14.03
CA TYR A 12 -4.76 6.26 -14.27
C TYR A 12 -5.62 6.28 -13.01
N CYS A 13 -5.04 6.04 -11.84
CA CYS A 13 -5.74 6.18 -10.56
C CYS A 13 -6.22 7.61 -10.28
N ALA A 14 -5.64 8.63 -10.89
CA ALA A 14 -6.08 10.02 -10.76
C ALA A 14 -7.25 10.40 -11.70
N ASN A 15 -7.62 9.51 -12.63
CA ASN A 15 -8.71 9.75 -13.56
C ASN A 15 -10.07 9.46 -12.90
N ASP A 16 -11.10 10.25 -13.20
CA ASP A 16 -12.45 10.05 -12.64
C ASP A 16 -13.09 8.70 -13.00
N ILE A 17 -12.64 8.02 -14.05
CA ILE A 17 -13.02 6.63 -14.36
C ILE A 17 -12.66 5.70 -13.19
N ALA A 18 -11.61 6.02 -12.43
CA ALA A 18 -11.22 5.23 -11.26
C ALA A 18 -12.25 5.25 -10.13
N SER A 19 -13.16 6.25 -10.10
CA SER A 19 -14.27 6.29 -9.14
C SER A 19 -15.13 5.02 -9.17
N ILE A 20 -15.25 4.38 -10.34
CA ILE A 20 -16.05 3.16 -10.56
C ILE A 20 -15.54 2.00 -9.69
N PHE A 21 -14.22 1.86 -9.55
CA PHE A 21 -13.61 0.76 -8.80
C PHE A 21 -13.13 1.18 -7.40
N LEU A 22 -12.78 2.45 -7.18
CA LEU A 22 -12.42 2.96 -5.86
C LEU A 22 -13.62 3.01 -4.92
N ARG A 23 -14.78 3.51 -5.38
CA ARG A 23 -16.01 3.64 -4.59
C ARG A 23 -15.76 4.30 -3.23
N ASP A 24 -15.90 3.56 -2.14
CA ASP A 24 -15.74 3.97 -0.74
C ASP A 24 -14.33 3.70 -0.19
N LYS A 25 -13.38 3.27 -1.03
CA LYS A 25 -12.03 2.91 -0.63
C LYS A 25 -11.07 4.08 -0.80
N LYS A 26 -10.18 4.22 0.18
CA LYS A 26 -8.97 5.03 0.06
C LYS A 26 -7.80 4.13 -0.36
N LEU A 27 -7.24 4.40 -1.53
CA LEU A 27 -6.10 3.66 -2.09
C LEU A 27 -4.82 4.46 -1.86
N PHE A 28 -3.80 3.82 -1.27
CA PHE A 28 -2.47 4.41 -1.13
C PHE A 28 -1.52 3.75 -2.13
N VAL A 29 -0.78 4.56 -2.90
CA VAL A 29 0.19 4.09 -3.89
C VAL A 29 1.50 4.84 -3.71
N THR A 30 2.58 4.12 -3.44
CA THR A 30 3.93 4.70 -3.36
C THR A 30 4.60 4.64 -4.73
N ASN A 31 4.95 5.78 -5.31
CA ASN A 31 5.77 5.88 -6.52
C ASN A 31 7.10 6.55 -6.21
N LYS A 32 8.20 5.84 -6.46
CA LYS A 32 9.55 6.27 -6.03
C LYS A 32 9.53 6.59 -4.53
N ALA A 33 9.85 7.83 -4.15
CA ALA A 33 9.85 8.29 -2.77
C ALA A 33 8.51 8.88 -2.29
N GLU A 34 7.57 9.17 -3.20
CA GLU A 34 6.30 9.81 -2.86
C GLU A 34 5.20 8.77 -2.63
N CYS A 35 4.29 9.05 -1.71
CA CYS A 35 3.05 8.28 -1.56
C CYS A 35 1.86 9.16 -1.88
N TYR A 36 0.94 8.64 -2.69
CA TYR A 36 -0.31 9.30 -3.03
C TYR A 36 -1.47 8.53 -2.44
N SER A 37 -2.51 9.24 -1.99
CA SER A 37 -3.82 8.64 -1.77
C SER A 37 -4.80 9.02 -2.88
N TYR A 38 -5.71 8.10 -3.16
CA TYR A 38 -6.84 8.29 -4.06
C TYR A 38 -8.12 7.94 -3.32
N GLU A 39 -9.06 8.86 -3.28
CA GLU A 39 -10.39 8.66 -2.72
C GLU A 39 -11.45 9.35 -3.58
N VAL A 40 -12.71 8.93 -3.45
CA VAL A 40 -13.81 9.49 -4.26
C VAL A 40 -14.60 10.47 -3.41
N GLU A 41 -14.64 11.72 -3.85
CA GLU A 41 -15.49 12.76 -3.28
C GLU A 41 -16.45 13.27 -4.35
N ASN A 42 -17.77 13.17 -4.11
CA ASN A 42 -18.79 13.62 -5.05
C ASN A 42 -18.64 13.03 -6.48
N ASN A 43 -18.28 11.74 -6.59
CA ASN A 43 -17.98 11.03 -7.84
C ASN A 43 -16.74 11.53 -8.61
N VAL A 44 -15.92 12.37 -7.99
CA VAL A 44 -14.63 12.83 -8.53
C VAL A 44 -13.51 12.17 -7.75
N VAL A 45 -12.44 11.77 -8.44
CA VAL A 45 -11.28 11.20 -7.75
C VAL A 45 -10.39 12.33 -7.24
N VAL A 46 -10.16 12.33 -5.93
CA VAL A 46 -9.24 13.24 -5.25
C VAL A 46 -7.91 12.52 -5.05
N LYS A 47 -6.86 13.07 -5.66
CA LYS A 47 -5.48 12.66 -5.44
C LYS A 47 -4.82 13.60 -4.43
N SER A 48 -4.23 13.04 -3.38
CA SER A 48 -3.47 13.79 -2.36
C SER A 48 -2.07 13.21 -2.19
N VAL A 49 -1.10 14.03 -1.79
CA VAL A 49 0.23 13.57 -1.38
C VAL A 49 0.19 13.26 0.11
N GLU A 50 0.69 12.09 0.48
CA GLU A 50 0.63 11.55 1.84
C GLU A 50 2.05 11.40 2.40
N ASP A 51 2.66 12.51 2.82
CA ASP A 51 4.06 12.56 3.27
C ASP A 51 4.37 11.58 4.41
N LYS A 52 3.38 11.28 5.26
CA LYS A 52 3.52 10.30 6.36
C LYS A 52 3.82 8.89 5.87
N PHE A 53 3.42 8.58 4.64
CA PHE A 53 3.55 7.27 3.99
C PHE A 53 4.61 7.28 2.88
N ALA A 54 5.32 8.39 2.67
CA ALA A 54 6.50 8.47 1.82
C ALA A 54 7.64 7.63 2.40
N CYS A 55 8.30 6.82 1.57
CA CYS A 55 9.51 6.06 1.90
C CYS A 55 10.36 5.81 0.65
N ASP A 56 11.67 5.68 0.83
CA ASP A 56 12.66 5.44 -0.23
C ASP A 56 12.95 3.95 -0.46
N HIS A 57 12.26 3.06 0.26
CA HIS A 57 12.39 1.61 0.08
C HIS A 57 12.06 1.21 -1.37
N GLU A 58 12.93 0.43 -1.99
CA GLU A 58 12.81 0.04 -3.40
C GLU A 58 11.81 -1.09 -3.61
N GLU A 59 11.76 -2.06 -2.69
CA GLU A 59 11.02 -3.31 -2.85
C GLU A 59 9.63 -3.28 -2.19
N ALA A 60 8.66 -3.99 -2.79
CA ALA A 60 7.27 -3.97 -2.33
C ALA A 60 7.09 -4.58 -0.93
N ASP A 61 7.90 -5.57 -0.59
CA ASP A 61 7.92 -6.26 0.70
C ASP A 61 8.36 -5.35 1.86
N THR A 62 9.41 -4.56 1.66
CA THR A 62 9.88 -3.56 2.64
C THR A 62 8.90 -2.40 2.77
N ARG A 63 8.27 -1.98 1.67
CA ARG A 63 7.17 -0.99 1.69
C ARG A 63 5.96 -1.48 2.49
N ILE A 64 5.61 -2.77 2.43
CA ILE A 64 4.51 -3.33 3.23
C ILE A 64 4.77 -3.13 4.73
N ILE A 65 6.00 -3.40 5.21
CA ILE A 65 6.35 -3.14 6.62
C ILE A 65 6.23 -1.67 6.97
N TYR A 66 6.72 -0.79 6.09
CA TYR A 66 6.65 0.63 6.33
C TYR A 66 5.20 1.08 6.48
N HIS A 67 4.31 0.65 5.58
CA HIS A 67 2.87 0.94 5.69
C HIS A 67 2.25 0.36 6.96
N LEU A 68 2.59 -0.87 7.37
CA LEU A 68 2.14 -1.44 8.64
C LEU A 68 2.60 -0.60 9.84
N SER A 69 3.81 -0.05 9.82
CA SER A 69 4.35 0.79 10.90
C SER A 69 3.63 2.13 11.07
N LYS A 70 2.85 2.55 10.07
CA LYS A 70 2.04 3.78 10.13
C LYS A 70 0.60 3.54 10.58
N LEU A 71 0.19 2.28 10.74
CA LEU A 71 -1.13 1.96 11.27
C LEU A 71 -1.19 2.28 12.76
N GLU A 72 -2.31 2.87 13.17
CA GLU A 72 -2.60 3.12 14.58
C GLU A 72 -2.77 1.81 15.36
N ALA A 73 -2.51 1.84 16.67
CA ALA A 73 -2.73 0.70 17.55
C ALA A 73 -4.18 0.18 17.47
N SER A 74 -4.37 -1.11 17.76
CA SER A 74 -5.67 -1.80 17.76
C SER A 74 -6.37 -1.89 16.40
N ARG A 75 -5.62 -1.73 15.30
CA ARG A 75 -6.10 -2.04 13.94
C ARG A 75 -5.82 -3.50 13.59
N ILE A 76 -6.63 -4.01 12.66
CA ILE A 76 -6.44 -5.33 12.04
C ILE A 76 -5.85 -5.11 10.65
N ALA A 77 -4.71 -5.75 10.37
CA ALA A 77 -4.06 -5.73 9.08
C ALA A 77 -4.12 -7.13 8.43
N MET A 78 -4.50 -7.19 7.16
CA MET A 78 -4.42 -8.43 6.37
C MET A 78 -3.38 -8.26 5.27
N VAL A 79 -2.30 -9.02 5.36
CA VAL A 79 -1.23 -9.05 4.36
C VAL A 79 -1.41 -10.30 3.51
N LYS A 80 -1.63 -10.09 2.20
CA LYS A 80 -1.70 -11.16 1.20
C LYS A 80 -0.52 -11.05 0.26
N ALA A 81 0.28 -12.10 0.19
CA ALA A 81 1.49 -12.10 -0.63
C ALA A 81 1.76 -13.49 -1.20
N SER A 82 2.39 -13.53 -2.38
CA SER A 82 2.96 -14.79 -2.88
C SER A 82 4.43 -14.98 -2.52
N ASP A 83 5.09 -13.90 -2.14
CA ASP A 83 6.49 -13.91 -1.77
C ASP A 83 6.65 -14.30 -0.29
N THR A 84 7.48 -15.30 -0.01
CA THR A 84 7.75 -15.76 1.35
C THR A 84 8.64 -14.79 2.12
N ASP A 85 9.39 -13.93 1.44
CA ASP A 85 10.30 -12.97 2.08
C ASP A 85 9.51 -11.97 2.94
N ILE A 86 8.27 -11.65 2.56
CA ILE A 86 7.35 -10.82 3.35
C ILE A 86 7.12 -11.40 4.74
N LEU A 87 7.00 -12.73 4.90
CA LEU A 87 6.85 -13.34 6.22
C LEU A 87 8.10 -13.12 7.07
N VAL A 88 9.28 -13.36 6.51
CA VAL A 88 10.56 -13.22 7.22
C VAL A 88 10.79 -11.77 7.62
N ILE A 89 10.52 -10.82 6.72
CA ILE A 89 10.69 -9.40 6.96
C ILE A 89 9.70 -8.91 8.04
N ILE A 90 8.44 -9.36 8.01
CA ILE A 90 7.46 -9.02 9.06
C ILE A 90 7.94 -9.53 10.41
N LEU A 91 8.30 -10.82 10.50
CA LEU A 91 8.77 -11.40 11.77
C LEU A 91 10.02 -10.70 12.30
N GLY A 92 10.96 -10.33 11.42
CA GLY A 92 12.17 -9.60 11.78
C GLY A 92 11.91 -8.18 12.30
N ASN A 93 10.79 -7.55 11.91
CA ASN A 93 10.47 -6.16 12.26
C ASN A 93 9.24 -6.02 13.16
N ILE A 94 8.55 -7.11 13.53
CA ILE A 94 7.27 -7.05 14.24
C ILE A 94 7.34 -6.28 15.57
N HIS A 95 8.50 -6.31 16.23
CA HIS A 95 8.77 -5.59 17.48
C HIS A 95 8.81 -4.06 17.32
N LYS A 96 8.89 -3.55 16.08
CA LYS A 96 8.88 -2.10 15.76
C LYS A 96 7.47 -1.60 15.44
N LEU A 97 6.49 -2.51 15.35
CA LEU A 97 5.12 -2.17 15.03
C LEU A 97 4.35 -1.87 16.31
N GLU A 98 3.41 -0.93 16.23
CA GLU A 98 2.41 -0.74 17.27
C GLU A 98 1.59 -2.03 17.49
N PRO A 99 0.90 -2.18 18.63
CA PRO A 99 0.03 -3.34 18.87
C PRO A 99 -1.04 -3.48 17.76
N LEU A 100 -0.82 -4.45 16.87
CA LEU A 100 -1.63 -4.74 15.68
C LEU A 100 -1.96 -6.23 15.63
N GLU A 101 -3.17 -6.56 15.19
CA GLU A 101 -3.51 -7.93 14.81
C GLU A 101 -3.21 -8.12 13.32
N ILE A 102 -2.28 -9.01 12.99
CA ILE A 102 -1.80 -9.19 11.61
C ILE A 102 -2.19 -10.59 11.12
N PHE A 103 -3.05 -10.65 10.11
CA PHE A 103 -3.37 -11.87 9.37
C PHE A 103 -2.47 -11.99 8.15
N LEU A 104 -1.65 -13.04 8.12
CA LEU A 104 -0.73 -13.34 7.02
C LEU A 104 -1.26 -14.48 6.16
N SER A 105 -1.49 -14.21 4.88
CA SER A 105 -1.86 -15.21 3.88
C SER A 105 -0.78 -15.25 2.80
N ILE A 106 0.13 -16.22 2.94
CA ILE A 106 1.21 -16.48 1.99
C ILE A 106 0.80 -17.64 1.09
N TYR A 107 0.85 -17.45 -0.23
CA TYR A 107 0.45 -18.47 -1.21
C TYR A 107 1.51 -18.64 -2.29
N SER A 108 1.96 -19.87 -2.55
CA SER A 108 2.84 -20.10 -3.71
C SER A 108 2.03 -20.07 -5.01
N ARG A 109 2.58 -19.44 -6.04
CA ARG A 109 2.11 -19.69 -7.41
C ARG A 109 2.66 -21.04 -7.82
N ILE A 110 1.81 -22.07 -7.79
CA ILE A 110 2.07 -23.37 -8.44
C ILE A 110 1.95 -23.18 -9.95
#